data_AF-A0A9D7D0H2-F1
#
_entry.id   AF-A0A9D7D0H2-F1
#
_cell.length_a   1.000
_cell.length_b   1.000
_cell.length_c   1.000
_cell.angle_alpha   90.00
_cell.angle_beta   90.00
_cell.angle_gamma   90.00
#
_symmetry.space_group_name_H-M   'P 1'
#
loop_
_entity.id
_entity.type
_entity.pdbx_description
1 polymer ?
#
loop_
_entity_poly.entity_id
_entity_poly.type
_entity_poly.pdbx_seq_one_letter_code
_entity_poly.pdbx_strand_id
1 'polypeptide(L)'
;MVSRPASRRLRFHLPLSAALLFMLAPALQTACSADDEVAGPGEGNTNGAGNSSGGGSGTGTATGSASPTGSPTGSTSPTGSTSPTGTPTSPTPTTNPTTPAPATTVSPKVAGCDIYPPSNAWNKNISTDAVHAQSATFIANMGPATGLHADWGTSAEQYGIPINSGAPGTPQVLTWTTSWGPKESDKLLCPGAGGNFCYPIPTTSLIEGGPSAASGADRHLLFLDTTGAPTNCTLYELYKTQNYTGSGFTAANGAIFHLNSNALRPDGWTSGDAAGLPILPGLVRYAEVTAGAVKHALRFTVGSTQQGYIHPATHAAGSANASLPPMGLRVRLKAGKTVAGASPAAQTLITAMKTYGLILADNGSNWYITGDMNDGWSTIQSGIQSAFNQIHGSDFEAVNSGAISTAGL
;
A
#
# COMPACT_ATOMS: atom_id res chain seq x y z
N MET A 1 60.20 -76.67 12.46
CA MET A 1 60.41 -76.41 13.90
C MET A 1 59.47 -75.28 14.33
N VAL A 2 58.48 -75.64 15.15
CA VAL A 2 57.94 -74.90 16.32
C VAL A 2 57.85 -73.35 16.27
N SER A 3 56.62 -72.86 16.02
CA SER A 3 55.71 -72.16 16.97
C SER A 3 56.04 -70.79 17.58
N ARG A 4 55.08 -69.84 17.43
CA ARG A 4 54.43 -68.91 18.42
C ARG A 4 54.31 -67.42 17.97
N PRO A 5 53.36 -66.60 18.49
CA PRO A 5 51.92 -66.65 18.16
C PRO A 5 51.23 -65.25 18.02
N ALA A 6 49.91 -65.30 17.78
CA ALA A 6 48.95 -64.21 17.57
C ALA A 6 48.55 -63.37 18.81
N SER A 7 47.95 -62.19 18.57
CA SER A 7 47.00 -61.56 19.49
C SER A 7 45.86 -60.77 18.79
N ARG A 8 44.66 -61.39 18.86
CA ARG A 8 43.32 -60.86 19.16
C ARG A 8 42.84 -59.54 18.51
N ARG A 9 41.85 -59.68 17.61
CA ARG A 9 40.71 -58.76 17.48
C ARG A 9 39.47 -59.45 18.04
N LEU A 10 38.81 -58.84 19.03
CA LEU A 10 37.47 -59.24 19.48
C LEU A 10 36.43 -58.29 18.88
N ARG A 11 35.36 -58.88 18.37
CA ARG A 11 34.15 -58.25 17.85
C ARG A 11 33.25 -57.79 19.00
N PHE A 12 32.44 -56.77 18.76
CA PHE A 12 31.06 -56.72 19.27
C PHE A 12 30.12 -56.19 18.18
N HIS A 13 28.96 -56.83 18.09
CA HIS A 13 27.83 -56.55 17.20
C HIS A 13 26.61 -56.22 18.08
N LEU A 14 25.63 -55.57 17.45
CA LEU A 14 24.27 -55.14 17.89
C LEU A 14 24.15 -53.71 18.47
N PRO A 15 22.96 -53.06 18.35
CA PRO A 15 21.96 -53.12 17.27
C PRO A 15 21.52 -51.73 16.77
N LEU A 16 20.79 -51.72 15.65
CA LEU A 16 20.01 -50.57 15.15
C LEU A 16 19.09 -50.01 16.25
N SER A 17 19.14 -48.70 16.48
CA SER A 17 18.07 -47.94 17.14
C SER A 17 17.98 -46.54 16.54
N ALA A 18 16.73 -46.11 16.40
CA ALA A 18 16.25 -45.01 15.60
C ALA A 18 16.92 -43.66 15.92
N ALA A 19 17.54 -43.05 14.90
CA ALA A 19 17.74 -41.61 14.85
C ALA A 19 16.62 -41.03 13.97
N LEU A 20 15.63 -40.45 14.63
CA LEU A 20 14.56 -39.66 14.00
C LEU A 20 15.20 -38.37 13.47
N LEU A 21 15.64 -38.42 12.21
CA LEU A 21 16.12 -37.25 11.49
C LEU A 21 14.89 -36.44 11.05
N PHE A 22 14.59 -35.36 11.78
CA PHE A 22 13.68 -34.33 11.29
C PHE A 22 14.34 -33.66 10.07
N MET A 23 14.06 -34.19 8.87
CA MET A 23 14.23 -33.43 7.65
C MET A 23 13.18 -32.32 7.66
N LEU A 24 13.59 -31.10 8.04
CA LEU A 24 12.87 -29.91 7.57
C LEU A 24 13.07 -29.86 6.06
N ALA A 25 12.01 -30.18 5.33
CA ALA A 25 11.91 -29.85 3.92
C ALA A 25 12.01 -28.30 3.80
N PRO A 26 12.81 -27.77 2.87
CA PRO A 26 12.69 -26.37 2.52
C PRO A 26 11.31 -26.18 1.90
N ALA A 27 10.45 -25.41 2.58
CA ALA A 27 9.23 -24.91 1.96
C ALA A 27 9.66 -24.12 0.72
N LEU A 28 9.20 -24.57 -0.44
CA LEU A 28 9.43 -23.93 -1.72
C LEU A 28 8.83 -22.52 -1.63
N GLN A 29 9.67 -21.51 -1.40
CA GLN A 29 9.29 -20.11 -1.39
C GLN A 29 8.82 -19.74 -2.80
N THR A 30 7.51 -19.74 -2.97
CA THR A 30 6.86 -19.14 -4.12
C THR A 30 6.81 -17.65 -3.79
N ALA A 31 7.86 -16.92 -4.17
CA ALA A 31 7.78 -15.46 -4.22
C ALA A 31 6.56 -15.12 -5.07
N CYS A 32 5.60 -14.37 -4.52
CA CYS A 32 4.49 -13.84 -5.28
C CYS A 32 5.10 -13.01 -6.42
N SER A 33 5.07 -13.55 -7.63
CA SER A 33 5.38 -12.83 -8.85
C SER A 33 4.03 -12.31 -9.34
N ALA A 34 3.85 -11.00 -9.35
CA ALA A 34 2.85 -10.40 -10.22
C ALA A 34 3.36 -10.59 -11.66
N ASP A 35 2.80 -11.56 -12.38
CA ASP A 35 2.96 -11.67 -13.82
C ASP A 35 2.09 -10.60 -14.48
N ASP A 36 2.68 -9.46 -14.84
CA ASP A 36 2.05 -8.52 -15.77
C ASP A 36 2.32 -8.97 -17.21
N GLU A 37 1.28 -9.44 -17.87
CA GLU A 37 1.19 -9.56 -19.33
C GLU A 37 1.27 -8.16 -19.96
N VAL A 38 2.28 -7.98 -20.81
CA VAL A 38 2.58 -6.75 -21.55
C VAL A 38 1.45 -6.44 -22.54
N ALA A 39 0.67 -5.38 -22.29
CA ALA A 39 -0.15 -4.75 -23.31
C ALA A 39 0.71 -3.81 -24.17
N GLY A 40 1.17 -4.31 -25.33
CA GLY A 40 1.77 -3.51 -26.40
C GLY A 40 0.90 -3.53 -27.67
N PRO A 41 0.87 -2.45 -28.48
CA PRO A 41 -0.04 -2.34 -29.62
C PRO A 41 0.53 -3.10 -30.83
N GLY A 42 -0.28 -3.98 -31.42
CA GLY A 42 0.09 -4.71 -32.63
C GLY A 42 -0.22 -3.91 -33.90
N GLU A 43 0.82 -3.52 -34.64
CA GLU A 43 0.72 -3.22 -36.07
C GLU A 43 1.02 -4.47 -36.91
N GLY A 44 0.12 -4.75 -37.86
CA GLY A 44 0.44 -5.27 -39.20
C GLY A 44 0.78 -6.76 -39.34
N ASN A 45 -0.19 -7.57 -39.78
CA ASN A 45 -0.01 -8.32 -41.03
C ASN A 45 -1.33 -8.74 -41.68
N THR A 46 -1.31 -8.67 -43.00
CA THR A 46 -2.34 -8.93 -43.99
C THR A 46 -2.72 -10.41 -44.13
N ASN A 47 -4.01 -10.71 -44.34
CA ASN A 47 -4.49 -11.48 -45.51
C ASN A 47 -6.02 -11.70 -45.49
N GLY A 48 -6.67 -11.25 -46.56
CA GLY A 48 -7.42 -12.15 -47.43
C GLY A 48 -8.88 -12.51 -47.11
N ALA A 49 -9.78 -11.73 -47.71
CA ALA A 49 -11.00 -12.15 -48.42
C ALA A 49 -12.25 -12.61 -47.63
N GLY A 50 -13.36 -11.92 -47.90
CA GLY A 50 -14.71 -12.34 -47.51
C GLY A 50 -15.78 -11.26 -47.70
N ASN A 51 -16.07 -10.91 -48.95
CA ASN A 51 -17.08 -9.96 -49.41
C ASN A 51 -18.52 -10.31 -48.96
N SER A 52 -19.32 -9.32 -48.51
CA SER A 52 -20.71 -9.10 -48.97
C SER A 52 -21.37 -7.87 -48.32
N SER A 53 -21.41 -6.78 -49.10
CA SER A 53 -22.58 -5.96 -49.47
C SER A 53 -23.71 -5.66 -48.46
N GLY A 54 -24.02 -4.37 -48.31
CA GLY A 54 -25.36 -3.89 -47.99
C GLY A 54 -25.40 -2.47 -47.45
N GLY A 55 -25.51 -1.46 -48.33
CA GLY A 55 -25.45 -0.04 -47.97
C GLY A 55 -26.77 0.57 -47.48
N GLY A 56 -26.73 1.88 -47.19
CA GLY A 56 -27.94 2.69 -47.01
C GLY A 56 -27.76 3.96 -46.18
N SER A 57 -27.60 5.09 -46.87
CA SER A 57 -27.53 6.47 -46.38
C SER A 57 -28.67 6.93 -45.46
N GLY A 58 -28.41 7.98 -44.67
CA GLY A 58 -29.46 8.82 -44.06
C GLY A 58 -28.92 10.02 -43.28
N THR A 59 -28.86 11.17 -43.95
CA THR A 59 -28.52 12.53 -43.50
C THR A 59 -29.51 13.14 -42.51
N GLY A 60 -29.09 14.09 -41.65
CA GLY A 60 -30.03 15.00 -40.96
C GLY A 60 -29.44 15.90 -39.87
N THR A 61 -29.55 17.22 -40.07
CA THR A 61 -28.84 18.35 -39.46
C THR A 61 -29.46 18.96 -38.17
N ALA A 62 -28.61 19.66 -37.40
CA ALA A 62 -28.79 21.02 -36.84
C ALA A 62 -29.53 21.33 -35.50
N THR A 63 -28.73 21.91 -34.57
CA THR A 63 -28.88 23.17 -33.80
C THR A 63 -29.94 23.36 -32.69
N GLY A 64 -29.50 23.91 -31.55
CA GLY A 64 -30.36 24.66 -30.62
C GLY A 64 -29.74 24.95 -29.25
N SER A 65 -29.28 26.19 -29.05
CA SER A 65 -28.70 26.76 -27.81
C SER A 65 -29.79 27.38 -26.92
N ALA A 66 -29.62 27.37 -25.58
CA ALA A 66 -29.83 28.54 -24.71
C ALA A 66 -29.82 28.19 -23.20
N SER A 67 -29.06 28.99 -22.45
CA SER A 67 -29.12 29.19 -20.99
C SER A 67 -30.27 30.16 -20.62
N PRO A 68 -30.66 30.29 -19.34
CA PRO A 68 -30.44 31.61 -18.73
C PRO A 68 -30.09 31.62 -17.23
N THR A 69 -29.34 32.66 -16.89
CA THR A 69 -29.06 33.27 -15.58
C THR A 69 -30.26 34.07 -15.03
N GLY A 70 -30.35 34.23 -13.70
CA GLY A 70 -31.20 35.25 -13.08
C GLY A 70 -31.09 35.30 -11.56
N SER A 71 -30.52 36.38 -11.03
CA SER A 71 -30.58 36.83 -9.64
C SER A 71 -31.15 38.25 -9.63
N PRO A 72 -31.82 38.70 -8.56
CA PRO A 72 -31.61 40.07 -8.15
C PRO A 72 -31.52 40.31 -6.63
N THR A 73 -30.86 41.42 -6.33
CA THR A 73 -30.53 42.09 -5.07
C THR A 73 -31.67 42.95 -4.49
N GLY A 74 -31.67 43.14 -3.16
CA GLY A 74 -31.69 44.48 -2.54
C GLY A 74 -32.89 44.94 -1.68
N SER A 75 -32.58 45.30 -0.42
CA SER A 75 -32.81 46.63 0.19
C SER A 75 -33.77 46.80 1.40
N THR A 76 -33.17 47.39 2.47
CA THR A 76 -33.64 48.44 3.42
C THR A 76 -34.56 48.18 4.63
N SER A 77 -34.02 48.60 5.79
CA SER A 77 -34.61 48.98 7.11
C SER A 77 -35.42 50.30 7.02
N PRO A 78 -36.15 50.87 8.04
CA PRO A 78 -35.70 51.03 9.45
C PRO A 78 -36.77 51.20 10.60
N THR A 79 -36.23 51.47 11.81
CA THR A 79 -36.75 52.26 12.97
C THR A 79 -37.74 51.69 14.02
N GLY A 80 -37.41 51.92 15.30
CA GLY A 80 -38.35 52.02 16.44
C GLY A 80 -37.75 51.73 17.82
N SER A 81 -37.51 52.77 18.63
CA SER A 81 -36.98 52.75 20.01
C SER A 81 -38.09 52.99 21.04
N THR A 82 -38.12 52.26 22.17
CA THR A 82 -38.45 52.78 23.52
C THR A 82 -38.09 51.75 24.60
N SER A 83 -37.45 52.23 25.68
CA SER A 83 -37.09 51.50 26.91
C SER A 83 -38.29 51.35 27.87
N PRO A 84 -38.26 50.37 28.80
CA PRO A 84 -38.13 50.79 30.19
C PRO A 84 -37.20 49.93 31.06
N THR A 85 -36.83 50.58 32.16
CA THR A 85 -35.94 50.25 33.28
C THR A 85 -36.19 48.90 33.95
N GLY A 86 -35.13 48.09 34.09
CA GLY A 86 -35.08 46.89 34.93
C GLY A 86 -33.63 46.55 35.34
N THR A 87 -33.42 46.34 36.64
CA THR A 87 -32.16 46.02 37.35
C THR A 87 -31.32 44.91 36.69
N PRO A 88 -29.96 44.97 36.67
CA PRO A 88 -29.15 43.96 36.00
C PRO A 88 -29.03 42.70 36.85
N THR A 89 -29.75 41.64 36.50
CA THR A 89 -29.38 40.27 36.88
C THR A 89 -28.46 39.70 35.82
N SER A 90 -27.25 39.34 36.24
CA SER A 90 -26.23 38.65 35.44
C SER A 90 -26.81 37.45 34.69
N PRO A 91 -26.75 37.37 33.35
CA PRO A 91 -27.13 36.16 32.64
C PRO A 91 -26.04 35.10 32.85
N THR A 92 -26.45 33.98 33.44
CA THR A 92 -25.70 32.71 33.42
C THR A 92 -25.34 32.38 31.97
N PRO A 93 -24.08 32.04 31.64
CA PRO A 93 -23.72 31.68 30.28
C PRO A 93 -24.42 30.36 29.92
N THR A 94 -25.39 30.44 29.01
CA THR A 94 -25.91 29.28 28.29
C THR A 94 -24.77 28.67 27.49
N THR A 95 -24.30 27.52 27.93
CA THR A 95 -23.37 26.68 27.18
C THR A 95 -24.06 26.22 25.91
N ASN A 96 -23.76 26.89 24.80
CA ASN A 96 -23.98 26.32 23.48
C ASN A 96 -23.24 24.97 23.44
N PRO A 97 -23.82 23.87 22.92
CA PRO A 97 -23.07 22.63 22.76
C PRO A 97 -22.01 22.89 21.69
N THR A 98 -20.80 23.21 22.14
CA THR A 98 -19.61 23.31 21.32
C THR A 98 -19.47 21.98 20.59
N THR A 99 -19.62 22.00 19.27
CA THR A 99 -19.17 20.91 18.40
C THR A 99 -17.76 20.52 18.86
N PRO A 100 -17.51 19.25 19.25
CA PRO A 100 -16.19 18.86 19.68
C PRO A 100 -15.19 19.23 18.58
N ALA A 101 -14.15 19.99 18.93
CA ALA A 101 -13.01 20.17 18.04
C ALA A 101 -12.51 18.78 17.62
N PRO A 102 -12.12 18.56 16.35
CA PRO A 102 -11.54 17.29 15.95
C PRO A 102 -10.37 16.98 16.88
N ALA A 103 -10.37 15.79 17.48
CA ALA A 103 -9.21 15.33 18.23
C ALA A 103 -7.99 15.48 17.32
N THR A 104 -7.01 16.28 17.74
CA THR A 104 -5.75 16.48 17.00
C THR A 104 -5.05 15.13 16.91
N THR A 105 -5.29 14.39 15.83
CA THR A 105 -4.62 13.13 15.52
C THR A 105 -3.14 13.45 15.30
N VAL A 106 -2.26 12.89 16.13
CA VAL A 106 -0.82 12.99 15.95
C VAL A 106 -0.44 12.08 14.79
N SER A 107 0.30 12.60 13.80
CA SER A 107 0.83 11.80 12.69
C SER A 107 1.65 10.61 13.20
N PRO A 108 1.52 9.42 12.58
CA PRO A 108 2.44 8.32 12.83
C PRO A 108 3.87 8.75 12.55
N LYS A 109 4.83 8.16 13.28
CA LYS A 109 6.25 8.49 13.13
C LYS A 109 7.08 7.27 12.77
N VAL A 110 8.04 7.45 11.85
CA VAL A 110 9.12 6.50 11.57
C VAL A 110 10.44 7.25 11.64
N ALA A 111 11.40 6.73 12.40
CA ALA A 111 12.75 7.31 12.50
C ALA A 111 12.77 8.85 12.77
N GLY A 112 11.79 9.34 13.55
CA GLY A 112 11.65 10.77 13.88
C GLY A 112 10.83 11.60 12.88
N CYS A 113 10.51 11.06 11.71
CA CYS A 113 9.71 11.70 10.67
C CYS A 113 8.21 11.53 10.89
N ASP A 114 7.43 12.58 10.66
CA ASP A 114 5.98 12.45 10.50
C ASP A 114 5.66 11.79 9.17
N ILE A 115 4.86 10.72 9.19
CA ILE A 115 4.41 10.01 8.01
C ILE A 115 3.07 10.60 7.59
N TYR A 116 3.16 11.63 6.76
CA TYR A 116 2.06 12.46 6.29
C TYR A 116 1.35 13.29 7.36
N PRO A 117 0.72 14.42 6.97
CA PRO A 117 -0.15 15.16 7.86
C PRO A 117 -1.32 14.31 8.37
N PRO A 118 -1.95 14.67 9.51
CA PRO A 118 -3.11 13.94 10.03
C PRO A 118 -4.33 13.95 9.10
N SER A 119 -4.41 14.95 8.20
CA SER A 119 -5.45 15.06 7.19
C SER A 119 -5.25 14.12 5.99
N ASN A 120 -4.09 13.46 5.89
CA ASN A 120 -3.79 12.57 4.78
C ASN A 120 -4.68 11.33 4.81
N ALA A 121 -5.01 10.79 3.64
CA ALA A 121 -5.83 9.59 3.51
C ALA A 121 -5.27 8.38 4.29
N TRP A 122 -3.95 8.25 4.45
CA TRP A 122 -3.36 7.22 5.29
C TRP A 122 -3.75 7.37 6.77
N ASN A 123 -3.84 8.60 7.28
CA ASN A 123 -4.03 8.89 8.71
C ASN A 123 -5.50 9.22 9.07
N LYS A 124 -6.40 9.26 8.09
CA LYS A 124 -7.81 9.59 8.28
C LYS A 124 -8.55 8.45 9.00
N ASN A 125 -9.25 8.78 10.09
CA ASN A 125 -10.24 7.89 10.70
C ASN A 125 -11.48 7.81 9.79
N ILE A 126 -11.85 6.59 9.39
CA ILE A 126 -12.95 6.28 8.47
C ILE A 126 -14.03 5.42 9.13
N SER A 127 -13.98 5.21 10.45
CA SER A 127 -14.91 4.33 11.16
C SER A 127 -16.38 4.72 11.00
N THR A 128 -16.65 6.00 10.71
CA THR A 128 -17.99 6.56 10.50
C THR A 128 -18.28 6.94 9.05
N ASP A 129 -17.34 6.71 8.11
CA ASP A 129 -17.54 7.06 6.71
C ASP A 129 -18.69 6.22 6.11
N ALA A 130 -19.41 6.76 5.12
CA ALA A 130 -20.50 6.02 4.49
C ALA A 130 -19.98 4.77 3.76
N VAL A 131 -20.74 3.67 3.81
CA VAL A 131 -20.44 2.47 3.01
C VAL A 131 -20.61 2.81 1.52
N HIS A 132 -19.67 2.36 0.69
CA HIS A 132 -19.72 2.55 -0.75
C HIS A 132 -20.90 1.77 -1.35
N ALA A 133 -21.65 2.36 -2.28
CA ALA A 133 -22.84 1.73 -2.87
C ALA A 133 -22.56 0.38 -3.53
N GLN A 134 -21.35 0.21 -4.11
CA GLN A 134 -20.89 -1.05 -4.71
C GLN A 134 -20.12 -1.96 -3.75
N SER A 135 -20.17 -1.73 -2.43
CA SER A 135 -19.38 -2.52 -1.47
C SER A 135 -19.61 -4.03 -1.61
N ALA A 136 -20.85 -4.47 -1.76
CA ALA A 136 -21.15 -5.90 -1.90
C ALA A 136 -20.52 -6.49 -3.18
N THR A 137 -20.58 -5.74 -4.29
CA THR A 137 -19.99 -6.13 -5.57
C THR A 137 -18.46 -6.24 -5.49
N PHE A 138 -17.80 -5.24 -4.91
CA PHE A 138 -16.34 -5.26 -4.78
C PHE A 138 -15.88 -6.39 -3.86
N ILE A 139 -16.47 -6.54 -2.67
CA ILE A 139 -16.09 -7.61 -1.72
C ILE A 139 -16.29 -9.00 -2.33
N ALA A 140 -17.35 -9.21 -3.14
CA ALA A 140 -17.57 -10.48 -3.83
C ALA A 140 -16.44 -10.82 -4.83
N ASN A 141 -15.77 -9.81 -5.39
CA ASN A 141 -14.65 -9.97 -6.34
C ASN A 141 -13.27 -9.94 -5.68
N MET A 142 -13.20 -9.90 -4.34
CA MET A 142 -11.95 -9.84 -3.58
C MET A 142 -11.65 -11.14 -2.82
N GLY A 143 -12.36 -12.25 -3.09
CA GLY A 143 -12.24 -13.47 -2.30
C GLY A 143 -12.91 -13.33 -0.91
N PRO A 144 -14.24 -13.28 -0.83
CA PRO A 144 -14.96 -12.99 0.41
C PRO A 144 -14.80 -14.07 1.50
N ALA A 145 -14.41 -15.29 1.12
CA ALA A 145 -14.13 -16.39 2.04
C ALA A 145 -12.64 -16.59 2.31
N THR A 146 -11.77 -15.75 1.75
CA THR A 146 -10.32 -15.80 1.98
C THR A 146 -10.01 -15.12 3.30
N GLY A 147 -9.25 -15.81 4.17
CA GLY A 147 -8.73 -15.25 5.41
C GLY A 147 -7.59 -14.26 5.15
N LEU A 148 -7.37 -13.34 6.08
CA LEU A 148 -6.22 -12.42 5.98
C LEU A 148 -4.89 -13.19 6.09
N HIS A 149 -3.85 -12.68 5.42
CA HIS A 149 -2.48 -13.19 5.53
C HIS A 149 -1.53 -12.08 5.98
N ALA A 150 -0.71 -12.38 6.99
CA ALA A 150 0.33 -11.49 7.46
C ALA A 150 1.61 -11.69 6.63
N ASP A 151 1.85 -10.78 5.69
CA ASP A 151 2.92 -10.84 4.70
C ASP A 151 4.18 -10.10 5.17
N TRP A 152 4.78 -10.60 6.26
CA TRP A 152 6.02 -10.07 6.82
C TRP A 152 6.69 -11.08 7.76
N GLY A 153 7.97 -10.86 8.07
CA GLY A 153 8.75 -11.75 8.92
C GLY A 153 10.09 -11.16 9.36
N THR A 154 11.04 -12.03 9.59
CA THR A 154 12.34 -11.71 10.16
C THR A 154 13.40 -11.45 9.10
N SER A 155 14.54 -10.87 9.52
CA SER A 155 15.69 -10.67 8.65
C SER A 155 16.33 -11.98 8.19
N ALA A 156 16.29 -13.02 9.04
CA ALA A 156 16.78 -14.36 8.70
C ALA A 156 15.94 -15.02 7.59
N GLU A 157 14.64 -14.75 7.57
CA GLU A 157 13.71 -15.21 6.54
C GLU A 157 13.75 -14.34 5.27
N GLN A 158 14.33 -13.14 5.36
CA GLN A 158 14.29 -12.09 4.33
C GLN A 158 12.86 -11.76 3.89
N TYR A 159 11.93 -11.72 4.85
CA TYR A 159 10.50 -11.60 4.59
C TYR A 159 9.89 -10.34 5.20
N GLY A 160 8.95 -9.71 4.48
CA GLY A 160 8.53 -8.33 4.71
C GLY A 160 9.45 -7.31 4.00
N ILE A 161 9.06 -6.04 4.01
CA ILE A 161 9.79 -5.00 3.28
C ILE A 161 10.71 -4.24 4.25
N PRO A 162 12.04 -4.21 4.02
CA PRO A 162 12.95 -3.45 4.85
C PRO A 162 12.68 -1.94 4.78
N ILE A 163 12.63 -1.28 5.94
CA ILE A 163 12.59 0.18 6.04
C ILE A 163 14.00 0.68 6.32
N ASN A 164 14.64 1.27 5.31
CA ASN A 164 15.93 1.95 5.49
C ASN A 164 15.68 3.41 5.90
N SER A 165 16.49 3.96 6.79
CA SER A 165 16.38 5.37 7.17
C SER A 165 17.71 5.97 7.61
N GLY A 166 17.87 7.28 7.43
CA GLY A 166 19.07 8.00 7.85
C GLY A 166 19.36 9.23 6.98
N ALA A 167 20.60 9.71 7.05
CA ALA A 167 21.10 10.76 6.17
C ALA A 167 21.22 10.25 4.72
N PRO A 168 21.05 11.11 3.71
CA PRO A 168 21.13 10.73 2.31
C PRO A 168 22.52 10.20 1.97
N GLY A 169 22.56 9.20 1.08
CA GLY A 169 23.78 8.74 0.44
C GLY A 169 24.23 9.69 -0.67
N THR A 170 25.42 9.42 -1.25
CA THR A 170 25.84 10.05 -2.49
C THR A 170 24.82 9.73 -3.59
N PRO A 171 24.25 10.71 -4.31
CA PRO A 171 23.28 10.46 -5.36
C PRO A 171 23.79 9.45 -6.39
N GLN A 172 23.01 8.38 -6.61
CA GLN A 172 23.34 7.30 -7.53
C GLN A 172 22.46 7.38 -8.76
N VAL A 173 23.06 7.30 -9.95
CA VAL A 173 22.32 7.27 -11.22
C VAL A 173 21.37 6.07 -11.26
N LEU A 174 20.17 6.28 -11.78
CA LEU A 174 19.17 5.24 -12.00
C LEU A 174 19.25 4.70 -13.44
N THR A 175 19.26 3.38 -13.55
CA THR A 175 19.11 2.64 -14.81
C THR A 175 17.79 1.89 -14.81
N TRP A 176 17.00 2.05 -15.87
CA TRP A 176 15.65 1.50 -15.95
C TRP A 176 15.62 0.15 -16.65
N THR A 177 15.00 -0.86 -16.03
CA THR A 177 14.83 -2.21 -16.62
C THR A 177 13.63 -2.30 -17.56
N THR A 178 12.78 -1.27 -17.57
CA THR A 178 11.57 -1.19 -18.38
C THR A 178 11.44 0.19 -19.03
N SER A 179 10.70 0.25 -20.14
CA SER A 179 10.56 1.44 -20.98
C SER A 179 9.65 2.52 -20.37
N TRP A 180 8.69 2.14 -19.53
CA TRP A 180 7.82 3.08 -18.82
C TRP A 180 8.49 3.69 -17.58
N GLY A 181 9.51 3.03 -17.02
CA GLY A 181 10.30 3.51 -15.88
C GLY A 181 10.74 4.98 -16.00
N PRO A 182 11.45 5.41 -17.07
CA PRO A 182 11.83 6.81 -17.24
C PRO A 182 10.66 7.79 -17.47
N LYS A 183 9.45 7.30 -17.75
CA LYS A 183 8.25 8.10 -18.05
C LYS A 183 7.36 8.30 -16.82
N GLU A 184 7.30 7.31 -15.93
CA GLU A 184 6.41 7.26 -14.77
C GLU A 184 7.17 7.24 -13.43
N SER A 185 8.44 7.62 -13.45
CA SER A 185 9.27 7.81 -12.25
C SER A 185 9.52 9.29 -11.99
N ASP A 186 9.70 9.64 -10.72
CA ASP A 186 10.03 11.02 -10.34
C ASP A 186 11.44 11.38 -10.78
N LYS A 187 11.58 12.62 -11.24
CA LYS A 187 12.82 13.09 -11.84
C LYS A 187 13.58 13.93 -10.84
N LEU A 188 14.67 13.38 -10.32
CA LEU A 188 15.69 14.15 -9.61
C LEU A 188 16.95 14.18 -10.48
N LEU A 189 17.20 15.30 -11.15
CA LEU A 189 18.31 15.45 -12.08
C LEU A 189 19.65 15.18 -11.38
N CYS A 190 20.47 14.34 -12.01
CA CYS A 190 21.81 14.02 -11.52
C CYS A 190 22.82 15.03 -12.07
N PRO A 191 23.43 15.88 -11.20
CA PRO A 191 24.41 16.86 -11.64
C PRO A 191 25.58 16.20 -12.37
N GLY A 192 25.88 16.67 -13.58
CA GLY A 192 27.00 16.16 -14.38
C GLY A 192 26.78 14.81 -15.06
N ALA A 193 25.62 14.17 -14.91
CA ALA A 193 25.34 12.86 -15.51
C ALA A 193 24.50 12.92 -16.79
N GLY A 194 24.68 13.96 -17.60
CA GLY A 194 24.11 14.01 -18.96
C GLY A 194 22.58 13.97 -19.04
N GLY A 195 21.87 14.47 -18.03
CA GLY A 195 20.40 14.48 -17.97
C GLY A 195 19.77 13.24 -17.32
N ASN A 196 20.57 12.29 -16.86
CA ASN A 196 20.08 11.14 -16.09
C ASN A 196 19.50 11.57 -14.73
N PHE A 197 18.65 10.72 -14.15
CA PHE A 197 18.10 10.91 -12.81
C PHE A 197 18.95 10.15 -11.78
N CYS A 198 19.01 10.66 -10.55
CA CYS A 198 19.65 9.97 -9.43
C CYS A 198 18.87 10.14 -8.14
N TYR A 199 18.86 9.11 -7.30
CA TYR A 199 18.33 9.21 -5.94
C TYR A 199 19.47 9.10 -4.91
N PRO A 200 19.39 9.85 -3.79
CA PRO A 200 20.40 9.86 -2.73
C PRO A 200 20.21 8.68 -1.76
N ILE A 201 20.02 7.47 -2.29
CA ILE A 201 19.83 6.25 -1.51
C ILE A 201 21.22 5.71 -1.11
N PRO A 202 21.49 5.42 0.18
CA PRO A 202 22.71 4.74 0.59
C PRO A 202 22.86 3.38 -0.10
N THR A 203 24.05 3.10 -0.63
CA THR A 203 24.34 1.85 -1.37
C THR A 203 24.29 0.59 -0.48
N THR A 204 24.17 0.76 0.83
CA THR A 204 24.01 -0.29 1.84
C THR A 204 22.54 -0.54 2.20
N SER A 205 21.60 0.14 1.55
CA SER A 205 20.16 -0.04 1.81
C SER A 205 19.73 -1.47 1.48
N LEU A 206 18.96 -2.06 2.38
CA LEU A 206 18.39 -3.39 2.23
C LEU A 206 17.27 -3.37 1.19
N ILE A 207 17.17 -4.47 0.44
CA ILE A 207 16.15 -4.71 -0.58
C ILE A 207 15.32 -5.91 -0.09
N GLU A 208 14.00 -5.83 -0.28
CA GLU A 208 13.08 -6.95 -0.03
C GLU A 208 13.56 -8.26 -0.67
N GLY A 209 13.43 -9.37 0.06
CA GLY A 209 13.87 -10.70 -0.38
C GLY A 209 15.40 -10.89 -0.40
N GLY A 210 16.17 -9.83 -0.11
CA GLY A 210 17.61 -9.88 0.02
C GLY A 210 18.40 -10.21 -1.26
N PRO A 211 19.73 -10.43 -1.14
CA PRO A 211 20.60 -10.58 -2.29
C PRO A 211 20.32 -11.82 -3.16
N SER A 212 19.71 -12.86 -2.60
CA SER A 212 19.42 -14.13 -3.28
C SER A 212 18.07 -14.16 -4.00
N ALA A 213 17.17 -13.21 -3.75
CA ALA A 213 15.88 -13.17 -4.45
C ALA A 213 16.07 -13.02 -5.98
N ALA A 214 15.24 -13.70 -6.76
CA ALA A 214 15.28 -13.64 -8.22
C ALA A 214 15.12 -12.20 -8.72
N SER A 215 15.85 -11.83 -9.78
CA SER A 215 15.82 -10.47 -10.35
C SER A 215 14.45 -10.03 -10.85
N GLY A 216 13.56 -10.99 -11.16
CA GLY A 216 12.19 -10.75 -11.61
C GLY A 216 11.15 -10.63 -10.49
N ALA A 217 11.52 -10.90 -9.22
CA ALA A 217 10.65 -10.66 -8.08
C ALA A 217 10.53 -9.15 -7.80
N ASP A 218 9.54 -8.74 -6.99
CA ASP A 218 9.23 -7.32 -6.78
C ASP A 218 10.36 -6.51 -6.18
N ARG A 219 11.09 -7.04 -5.19
CA ARG A 219 12.37 -6.49 -4.70
C ARG A 219 12.30 -4.98 -4.42
N HIS A 220 11.37 -4.57 -3.57
CA HIS A 220 11.20 -3.18 -3.16
C HIS A 220 12.39 -2.66 -2.34
N LEU A 221 12.79 -1.40 -2.59
CA LEU A 221 13.75 -0.66 -1.76
C LEU A 221 13.07 0.60 -1.24
N LEU A 222 12.91 0.71 0.08
CA LEU A 222 12.38 1.89 0.74
C LEU A 222 13.49 2.62 1.51
N PHE A 223 13.73 3.88 1.22
CA PHE A 223 14.68 4.72 1.94
C PHE A 223 14.04 6.03 2.40
N LEU A 224 13.96 6.20 3.71
CA LEU A 224 13.49 7.42 4.37
C LEU A 224 14.67 8.32 4.73
N ASP A 225 14.85 9.41 3.98
CA ASP A 225 15.77 10.48 4.36
C ASP A 225 15.19 11.23 5.57
N THR A 226 15.92 11.16 6.69
CA THR A 226 15.54 11.79 7.96
C THR A 226 16.26 13.12 8.20
N THR A 227 17.03 13.60 7.23
CA THR A 227 17.76 14.87 7.33
C THR A 227 16.78 16.02 7.41
N GLY A 228 16.79 16.75 8.53
CA GLY A 228 15.82 17.82 8.77
C GLY A 228 14.46 17.31 9.24
N ALA A 229 14.39 16.09 9.79
CA ALA A 229 13.24 15.66 10.58
C ALA A 229 12.89 16.70 11.67
N PRO A 230 11.59 16.90 12.00
CA PRO A 230 10.45 16.11 11.52
C PRO A 230 9.84 16.55 10.18
N THR A 231 10.18 17.71 9.63
CA THR A 231 9.40 18.35 8.54
C THR A 231 10.14 18.54 7.22
N ASN A 232 11.28 17.86 7.00
CA ASN A 232 11.95 17.67 5.69
C ASN A 232 12.18 16.19 5.36
N CYS A 233 11.30 15.32 5.83
CA CYS A 233 11.39 13.89 5.56
C CYS A 233 10.95 13.55 4.13
N THR A 234 11.85 12.92 3.38
CA THR A 234 11.61 12.51 1.98
C THR A 234 11.81 11.01 1.87
N LEU A 235 10.83 10.34 1.27
CA LEU A 235 10.83 8.91 1.06
C LEU A 235 11.12 8.62 -0.41
N TYR A 236 12.14 7.80 -0.64
CA TYR A 236 12.51 7.27 -1.95
C TYR A 236 12.13 5.79 -2.00
N GLU A 237 11.36 5.39 -3.01
CA GLU A 237 10.96 4.00 -3.21
C GLU A 237 11.35 3.54 -4.62
N LEU A 238 11.91 2.33 -4.73
CA LEU A 238 12.23 1.69 -6.01
C LEU A 238 11.52 0.33 -6.13
N TYR A 239 11.06 0.01 -7.34
CA TYR A 239 10.44 -1.27 -7.70
C TYR A 239 11.37 -2.13 -8.57
N LYS A 240 11.33 -3.46 -8.42
CA LYS A 240 12.18 -4.44 -9.12
C LYS A 240 13.66 -4.08 -9.02
N THR A 241 14.09 -3.72 -7.82
CA THR A 241 15.44 -3.20 -7.57
C THR A 241 16.45 -4.34 -7.65
N GLN A 242 17.43 -4.19 -8.52
CA GLN A 242 18.52 -5.13 -8.67
C GLN A 242 19.59 -4.91 -7.60
N ASN A 243 20.33 -5.96 -7.27
CA ASN A 243 21.47 -5.83 -6.35
C ASN A 243 22.44 -4.75 -6.84
N TYR A 244 22.89 -3.89 -5.93
CA TYR A 244 23.82 -2.83 -6.26
C TYR A 244 25.18 -3.40 -6.72
N THR A 245 25.68 -2.93 -7.86
CA THR A 245 26.93 -3.42 -8.49
C THR A 245 28.07 -2.40 -8.51
N GLY A 246 27.86 -1.20 -7.96
CA GLY A 246 28.87 -0.13 -7.97
C GLY A 246 28.71 0.92 -9.08
N SER A 247 27.74 0.76 -9.98
CA SER A 247 27.54 1.64 -11.16
C SER A 247 26.28 2.51 -11.11
N GLY A 248 25.57 2.51 -9.98
CA GLY A 248 24.25 3.11 -9.82
C GLY A 248 23.21 2.08 -9.41
N PHE A 249 21.97 2.52 -9.21
CA PHE A 249 20.84 1.62 -8.95
C PHE A 249 20.17 1.24 -10.26
N THR A 250 19.74 -0.02 -10.35
CA THR A 250 18.95 -0.54 -11.47
C THR A 250 17.58 -0.95 -10.95
N ALA A 251 16.51 -0.42 -11.52
CA ALA A 251 15.13 -0.62 -11.06
C ALA A 251 14.12 -0.48 -12.21
N ALA A 252 12.88 -0.90 -12.01
CA ALA A 252 11.80 -0.70 -12.98
C ALA A 252 11.09 0.65 -12.80
N ASN A 253 10.93 1.10 -11.55
CA ASN A 253 10.31 2.39 -11.19
C ASN A 253 11.12 3.07 -10.06
N GLY A 254 11.01 4.39 -9.98
CA GLY A 254 11.40 5.14 -8.80
C GLY A 254 10.41 6.26 -8.44
N ALA A 255 10.04 6.33 -7.18
CA ALA A 255 9.11 7.32 -6.64
C ALA A 255 9.73 8.13 -5.49
N ILE A 256 9.38 9.42 -5.42
CA ILE A 256 9.76 10.35 -4.37
C ILE A 256 8.49 10.88 -3.71
N PHE A 257 8.40 10.70 -2.39
CA PHE A 257 7.28 11.19 -1.59
C PHE A 257 7.75 12.17 -0.53
N HIS A 258 7.16 13.36 -0.52
CA HIS A 258 7.40 14.36 0.52
C HIS A 258 6.38 14.17 1.65
N LEU A 259 6.84 13.63 2.77
CA LEU A 259 5.96 13.16 3.85
C LEU A 259 5.36 14.30 4.70
N ASN A 260 5.67 15.55 4.41
CA ASN A 260 5.04 16.73 5.00
C ASN A 260 3.85 17.26 4.18
N SER A 261 3.47 16.58 3.08
CA SER A 261 2.48 17.05 2.11
C SER A 261 1.35 16.04 1.88
N ASN A 262 0.21 16.50 1.36
CA ASN A 262 -0.85 15.63 0.81
C ASN A 262 -0.80 15.56 -0.73
N ALA A 263 0.26 16.09 -1.34
CA ALA A 263 0.44 16.03 -2.78
C ALA A 263 0.46 14.56 -3.26
N LEU A 264 -0.29 14.31 -4.32
CA LEU A 264 -0.32 13.02 -5.01
C LEU A 264 0.71 13.02 -6.13
N ARG A 265 1.04 11.82 -6.62
CA ARG A 265 1.74 11.67 -7.90
C ARG A 265 0.86 12.20 -9.04
N PRO A 266 1.41 12.45 -10.24
CA PRO A 266 0.58 12.70 -11.42
C PRO A 266 -0.38 11.53 -11.69
N ASP A 267 -1.59 11.86 -12.14
CA ASP A 267 -2.56 10.87 -12.60
C ASP A 267 -1.98 10.06 -13.77
N GLY A 268 -2.18 8.74 -13.72
CA GLY A 268 -1.59 7.76 -14.63
C GLY A 268 -0.19 7.29 -14.26
N TRP A 269 0.44 7.79 -13.19
CA TRP A 269 1.78 7.35 -12.80
C TRP A 269 1.75 6.27 -11.72
N THR A 270 2.37 5.13 -12.00
CA THR A 270 2.68 4.10 -11.01
C THR A 270 3.80 4.52 -10.04
N SER A 271 4.13 3.69 -9.06
CA SER A 271 5.21 3.88 -8.09
C SER A 271 5.95 2.56 -7.81
N GLY A 272 6.53 2.43 -6.60
CA GLY A 272 6.87 1.15 -5.99
C GLY A 272 5.70 0.17 -5.92
N ASP A 273 4.47 0.69 -5.93
CA ASP A 273 3.19 0.00 -5.73
C ASP A 273 2.31 0.24 -6.97
N ALA A 274 1.59 -0.77 -7.46
CA ALA A 274 0.86 -0.63 -8.73
C ALA A 274 -0.19 0.50 -8.74
N ALA A 275 -0.78 0.85 -7.59
CA ALA A 275 -1.72 1.95 -7.44
C ALA A 275 -1.10 3.36 -7.55
N GLY A 276 0.23 3.48 -7.67
CA GLY A 276 0.93 4.77 -7.57
C GLY A 276 1.04 5.29 -6.14
N LEU A 277 0.83 4.43 -5.15
CA LEU A 277 0.88 4.76 -3.73
C LEU A 277 2.30 4.62 -3.16
N PRO A 278 2.63 5.33 -2.07
CA PRO A 278 3.81 5.00 -1.27
C PRO A 278 3.59 3.71 -0.47
N ILE A 279 4.59 2.84 -0.40
CA ILE A 279 4.54 1.56 0.32
C ILE A 279 4.69 1.79 1.84
N LEU A 280 5.72 2.53 2.27
CA LEU A 280 6.06 2.69 3.69
C LEU A 280 4.87 3.10 4.58
N PRO A 281 4.02 4.08 4.18
CA PRO A 281 2.87 4.51 4.98
C PRO A 281 1.80 3.44 5.20
N GLY A 282 1.76 2.42 4.34
CA GLY A 282 0.80 1.31 4.44
C GLY A 282 1.33 0.08 5.18
N LEU A 283 2.62 0.03 5.53
CA LEU A 283 3.22 -1.14 6.17
C LEU A 283 2.77 -1.31 7.63
N VAL A 284 2.42 -2.54 7.99
CA VAL A 284 2.36 -2.96 9.40
C VAL A 284 3.78 -2.91 9.99
N ARG A 285 3.98 -2.16 11.07
CA ARG A 285 5.30 -1.97 11.68
C ARG A 285 5.38 -2.57 13.08
N TYR A 286 6.41 -3.37 13.34
CA TYR A 286 6.59 -4.07 14.63
C TYR A 286 6.51 -3.12 15.83
N ALA A 287 7.19 -1.97 15.72
CA ALA A 287 7.25 -0.97 16.78
C ALA A 287 5.88 -0.40 17.16
N GLU A 288 4.96 -0.24 16.19
CA GLU A 288 3.62 0.30 16.45
C GLU A 288 2.68 -0.75 17.02
N VAL A 289 2.77 -1.98 16.50
CA VAL A 289 1.99 -3.12 17.01
C VAL A 289 2.34 -3.42 18.46
N THR A 290 3.62 -3.41 18.81
CA THR A 290 4.07 -3.63 20.20
C THR A 290 3.83 -2.43 21.12
N ALA A 291 3.79 -1.22 20.58
CA ALA A 291 3.33 -0.03 21.31
C ALA A 291 1.80 0.00 21.53
N GLY A 292 1.05 -0.92 20.90
CA GLY A 292 -0.39 -1.07 21.11
C GLY A 292 -1.27 -0.13 20.28
N ALA A 293 -0.70 0.58 19.29
CA ALA A 293 -1.48 1.46 18.43
C ALA A 293 -0.84 1.64 17.05
N VAL A 294 -1.57 1.23 16.01
CA VAL A 294 -1.32 1.59 14.61
C VAL A 294 -2.31 2.68 14.22
N LYS A 295 -1.80 3.84 13.78
CA LYS A 295 -2.58 5.08 13.58
C LYS A 295 -2.73 5.49 12.12
N HIS A 296 -2.67 4.52 11.22
CA HIS A 296 -2.82 4.71 9.79
C HIS A 296 -3.50 3.50 9.15
N ALA A 297 -3.90 3.65 7.89
CA ALA A 297 -4.40 2.57 7.07
C ALA A 297 -3.30 1.58 6.73
N LEU A 298 -3.68 0.32 6.55
CA LEU A 298 -2.76 -0.70 6.06
C LEU A 298 -2.88 -0.84 4.53
N ARG A 299 -1.82 -1.25 3.84
CA ARG A 299 -1.92 -1.66 2.44
C ARG A 299 -2.25 -3.14 2.33
N PHE A 300 -2.94 -3.53 1.26
CA PHE A 300 -3.19 -4.93 0.94
C PHE A 300 -3.35 -5.15 -0.56
N THR A 301 -3.36 -6.43 -0.96
CA THR A 301 -3.48 -6.86 -2.36
C THR A 301 -4.73 -7.70 -2.64
N VAL A 302 -5.14 -7.73 -3.92
CA VAL A 302 -6.18 -8.62 -4.45
C VAL A 302 -5.78 -9.20 -5.80
N GLY A 303 -6.36 -10.32 -6.21
CA GLY A 303 -5.95 -11.03 -7.42
C GLY A 303 -6.26 -10.31 -8.73
N SER A 304 -7.25 -9.41 -8.74
CA SER A 304 -7.60 -8.65 -9.94
C SER A 304 -8.30 -7.35 -9.60
N THR A 305 -7.95 -6.29 -10.33
CA THR A 305 -8.53 -4.95 -10.21
C THR A 305 -9.15 -4.49 -11.52
N GLN A 306 -9.96 -3.44 -11.46
CA GLN A 306 -10.46 -2.78 -12.66
C GLN A 306 -9.46 -1.72 -13.17
N GLN A 307 -9.59 -1.34 -14.44
CA GLN A 307 -8.84 -0.23 -15.06
C GLN A 307 -9.38 1.11 -14.58
N GLY A 308 -9.18 1.41 -13.30
CA GLY A 308 -9.59 2.63 -12.64
C GLY A 308 -9.12 2.68 -11.18
N TYR A 309 -9.03 3.88 -10.63
CA TYR A 309 -8.51 4.10 -9.30
C TYR A 309 -9.32 5.15 -8.52
N ILE A 310 -9.20 5.13 -7.19
CA ILE A 310 -9.75 6.15 -6.28
C ILE A 310 -8.58 6.80 -5.55
N HIS A 311 -8.53 8.14 -5.53
CA HIS A 311 -7.49 8.85 -4.78
C HIS A 311 -7.45 8.44 -3.30
N PRO A 312 -6.26 8.30 -2.70
CA PRO A 312 -4.97 8.85 -3.16
C PRO A 312 -4.21 8.00 -4.20
N ALA A 313 -4.74 6.85 -4.65
CA ALA A 313 -4.15 6.16 -5.79
C ALA A 313 -4.19 7.05 -7.04
N THR A 314 -3.22 6.86 -7.92
CA THR A 314 -3.05 7.65 -9.16
C THR A 314 -2.93 6.76 -10.39
N HIS A 315 -2.91 5.44 -10.21
CA HIS A 315 -2.69 4.48 -11.29
C HIS A 315 -3.55 3.21 -11.10
N ALA A 316 -3.72 2.46 -12.18
CA ALA A 316 -4.46 1.21 -12.20
C ALA A 316 -3.69 0.14 -12.98
N ALA A 317 -3.78 -1.12 -12.56
CA ALA A 317 -3.12 -2.27 -13.20
C ALA A 317 -4.15 -3.36 -13.55
N GLY A 318 -5.34 -2.95 -13.97
CA GLY A 318 -6.50 -3.82 -14.01
C GLY A 318 -7.00 -4.12 -15.42
N SER A 319 -8.20 -4.70 -15.48
CA SER A 319 -8.91 -4.93 -16.74
C SER A 319 -10.16 -4.05 -16.84
N ALA A 320 -10.77 -3.95 -18.02
CA ALA A 320 -12.01 -3.20 -18.24
C ALA A 320 -13.27 -3.91 -17.67
N ASN A 321 -13.22 -4.39 -16.42
CA ASN A 321 -14.34 -4.98 -15.71
C ASN A 321 -14.68 -4.16 -14.46
N ALA A 322 -15.72 -3.32 -14.55
CA ALA A 322 -16.14 -2.41 -13.49
C ALA A 322 -16.70 -3.09 -12.21
N SER A 323 -16.85 -4.43 -12.21
CA SER A 323 -17.22 -5.18 -11.00
C SER A 323 -16.01 -5.48 -10.11
N LEU A 324 -14.79 -5.42 -10.66
CA LEU A 324 -13.55 -5.58 -9.89
C LEU A 324 -13.27 -4.33 -9.05
N PRO A 325 -12.60 -4.47 -7.90
CA PRO A 325 -12.25 -3.31 -7.09
C PRO A 325 -11.26 -2.38 -7.84
N PRO A 326 -11.43 -1.05 -7.74
CA PRO A 326 -10.44 -0.10 -8.25
C PRO A 326 -9.20 -0.04 -7.34
N MET A 327 -8.04 0.29 -7.90
CA MET A 327 -6.88 0.66 -7.07
C MET A 327 -7.24 1.82 -6.15
N GLY A 328 -6.67 1.86 -4.95
CA GLY A 328 -7.00 2.86 -3.93
C GLY A 328 -8.35 2.64 -3.23
N LEU A 329 -9.11 1.58 -3.55
CA LEU A 329 -10.35 1.25 -2.83
C LEU A 329 -10.07 1.16 -1.33
N ARG A 330 -10.81 1.94 -0.54
CA ARG A 330 -10.72 1.93 0.91
C ARG A 330 -11.74 0.94 1.48
N VAL A 331 -11.26 -0.03 2.26
CA VAL A 331 -12.10 -0.97 3.01
C VAL A 331 -11.88 -0.83 4.50
N ARG A 332 -12.88 -1.15 5.32
CA ARG A 332 -12.73 -1.24 6.78
C ARG A 332 -13.29 -2.54 7.31
N LEU A 333 -12.72 -3.01 8.41
CA LEU A 333 -13.28 -4.14 9.14
C LEU A 333 -14.61 -3.71 9.77
N LYS A 334 -15.66 -4.51 9.60
CA LYS A 334 -16.98 -4.22 10.17
C LYS A 334 -16.89 -4.07 11.69
N ALA A 335 -17.57 -3.06 12.23
CA ALA A 335 -17.52 -2.75 13.67
C ALA A 335 -17.88 -3.96 14.55
N GLY A 336 -18.88 -4.73 14.12
CA GLY A 336 -19.36 -5.94 14.82
C GLY A 336 -18.46 -7.17 14.73
N LYS A 337 -17.40 -7.16 13.91
CA LYS A 337 -16.49 -8.31 13.84
C LYS A 337 -15.74 -8.49 15.16
N THR A 338 -15.91 -9.65 15.77
CA THR A 338 -15.16 -10.11 16.94
C THR A 338 -14.19 -11.22 16.53
N VAL A 339 -13.09 -11.36 17.28
CA VAL A 339 -12.08 -12.40 17.09
C VAL A 339 -11.80 -13.04 18.43
N ALA A 340 -12.07 -14.33 18.54
CA ALA A 340 -11.90 -15.06 19.80
C ALA A 340 -10.41 -15.30 20.06
N GLY A 341 -9.98 -15.04 21.30
CA GLY A 341 -8.59 -15.29 21.71
C GLY A 341 -7.55 -14.41 21.00
N ALA A 342 -7.93 -13.25 20.46
CA ALA A 342 -6.99 -12.34 19.80
C ALA A 342 -5.87 -11.93 20.77
N SER A 343 -4.61 -12.08 20.32
CA SER A 343 -3.46 -11.58 21.07
C SER A 343 -3.48 -10.05 21.18
N PRO A 344 -2.74 -9.42 22.11
CA PRO A 344 -2.64 -7.96 22.18
C PRO A 344 -2.17 -7.31 20.87
N ALA A 345 -1.21 -7.96 20.19
CA ALA A 345 -0.74 -7.54 18.88
C ALA A 345 -1.85 -7.61 17.82
N ALA A 346 -2.60 -8.71 17.77
CA ALA A 346 -3.74 -8.85 16.85
C ALA A 346 -4.84 -7.82 17.14
N GLN A 347 -5.14 -7.55 18.41
CA GLN A 347 -6.14 -6.57 18.82
C GLN A 347 -5.77 -5.15 18.36
N THR A 348 -4.48 -4.82 18.36
CA THR A 348 -3.95 -3.56 17.82
C THR A 348 -4.27 -3.42 16.33
N LEU A 349 -4.00 -4.47 15.54
CA LEU A 349 -4.28 -4.47 14.10
C LEU A 349 -5.79 -4.47 13.80
N ILE A 350 -6.59 -5.24 14.55
CA ILE A 350 -8.07 -5.22 14.44
C ILE A 350 -8.61 -3.80 14.68
N THR A 351 -8.07 -3.10 15.69
CA THR A 351 -8.48 -1.73 16.00
C THR A 351 -8.10 -0.77 14.87
N ALA A 352 -6.91 -0.91 14.30
CA ALA A 352 -6.48 -0.12 13.14
C ALA A 352 -7.35 -0.37 11.90
N MET A 353 -7.66 -1.64 11.59
CA MET A 353 -8.51 -2.00 10.45
C MET A 353 -9.97 -1.53 10.60
N LYS A 354 -10.46 -1.37 11.83
CA LYS A 354 -11.78 -0.74 12.09
C LYS A 354 -11.75 0.78 11.99
N THR A 355 -10.65 1.39 12.44
CA THR A 355 -10.53 2.85 12.58
C THR A 355 -10.06 3.51 11.30
N TYR A 356 -8.95 3.04 10.74
CA TYR A 356 -8.30 3.57 9.55
C TYR A 356 -8.57 2.69 8.33
N GLY A 357 -8.80 1.39 8.51
CA GLY A 357 -9.06 0.48 7.38
C GLY A 357 -7.82 0.16 6.56
N LEU A 358 -8.05 -0.30 5.34
CA LEU A 358 -7.02 -0.75 4.40
C LEU A 358 -7.23 -0.08 3.04
N ILE A 359 -6.13 0.26 2.35
CA ILE A 359 -6.14 0.76 0.98
C ILE A 359 -5.65 -0.35 0.05
N LEU A 360 -6.43 -0.63 -0.99
CA LEU A 360 -6.01 -1.56 -2.04
C LEU A 360 -4.88 -0.92 -2.84
N ALA A 361 -3.70 -1.52 -2.79
CA ALA A 361 -2.49 -0.91 -3.33
C ALA A 361 -1.94 -1.65 -4.55
N ASP A 362 -2.10 -2.97 -4.60
CA ASP A 362 -1.53 -3.79 -5.67
C ASP A 362 -2.39 -5.00 -6.05
N ASN A 363 -2.06 -5.57 -7.21
CA ASN A 363 -2.50 -6.91 -7.58
C ASN A 363 -1.57 -7.95 -6.93
N GLY A 364 -2.15 -9.03 -6.42
CA GLY A 364 -1.40 -10.08 -5.76
C GLY A 364 -2.32 -11.10 -5.11
N SER A 365 -1.84 -11.84 -4.12
CA SER A 365 -2.71 -12.76 -3.39
C SER A 365 -3.80 -12.00 -2.63
N ASN A 366 -5.04 -12.53 -2.65
CA ASN A 366 -6.17 -11.89 -1.96
C ASN A 366 -5.91 -11.75 -0.46
N TRP A 367 -6.10 -10.53 0.07
CA TRP A 367 -6.03 -10.21 1.50
C TRP A 367 -4.67 -10.41 2.16
N TYR A 368 -3.60 -10.30 1.38
CA TYR A 368 -2.25 -10.19 1.93
C TYR A 368 -2.03 -8.76 2.41
N ILE A 369 -1.71 -8.61 3.69
CA ILE A 369 -1.36 -7.32 4.31
C ILE A 369 0.15 -7.33 4.50
N THR A 370 0.84 -6.31 4.01
CA THR A 370 2.31 -6.25 4.06
C THR A 370 2.82 -5.52 5.29
N GLY A 371 3.96 -5.96 5.81
CA GLY A 371 4.61 -5.36 6.97
C GLY A 371 6.13 -5.17 6.79
N ASP A 372 6.74 -4.57 7.80
CA ASP A 372 8.19 -4.39 7.85
C ASP A 372 8.94 -5.69 8.14
N MET A 373 10.19 -5.76 7.71
CA MET A 373 11.10 -6.84 8.10
C MET A 373 11.68 -6.55 9.49
N ASN A 374 11.34 -7.37 10.50
CA ASN A 374 11.77 -7.17 11.88
C ASN A 374 11.89 -8.48 12.65
N ASP A 375 13.02 -8.72 13.32
CA ASP A 375 13.27 -9.96 14.05
C ASP A 375 12.32 -10.16 15.26
N GLY A 376 11.75 -9.07 15.78
CA GLY A 376 10.76 -9.10 16.85
C GLY A 376 9.47 -9.84 16.47
N TRP A 377 9.14 -9.93 15.17
CA TRP A 377 7.97 -10.64 14.69
C TRP A 377 7.96 -12.12 15.10
N SER A 378 9.13 -12.75 15.20
CA SER A 378 9.29 -14.16 15.61
C SER A 378 8.54 -14.53 16.91
N THR A 379 8.31 -13.54 17.79
CA THR A 379 7.67 -13.75 19.10
C THR A 379 6.15 -13.57 19.09
N ILE A 380 5.59 -12.87 18.10
CA ILE A 380 4.17 -12.46 18.09
C ILE A 380 3.41 -12.85 16.82
N GLN A 381 4.12 -13.27 15.76
CA GLN A 381 3.53 -13.54 14.44
C GLN A 381 2.43 -14.59 14.48
N SER A 382 2.65 -15.69 15.21
CA SER A 382 1.68 -16.79 15.28
C SER A 382 0.34 -16.37 15.88
N GLY A 383 0.36 -15.49 16.89
CA GLY A 383 -0.85 -14.93 17.49
C GLY A 383 -1.59 -13.98 16.55
N ILE A 384 -0.86 -13.23 15.71
CA ILE A 384 -1.45 -12.40 14.66
C ILE A 384 -2.10 -13.29 13.59
N GLN A 385 -1.37 -14.28 13.07
CA GLN A 385 -1.89 -15.16 12.01
C GLN A 385 -3.10 -15.97 12.49
N SER A 386 -3.12 -16.41 13.75
CA SER A 386 -4.28 -17.10 14.34
C SER A 386 -5.54 -16.22 14.35
N ALA A 387 -5.41 -14.92 14.62
CA ALA A 387 -6.51 -13.96 14.53
C ALA A 387 -6.89 -13.67 13.07
N PHE A 388 -5.91 -13.50 12.18
CA PHE A 388 -6.12 -13.25 10.76
C PHE A 388 -6.87 -14.38 10.06
N ASN A 389 -6.61 -15.64 10.44
CA ASN A 389 -7.38 -16.81 9.97
C ASN A 389 -8.88 -16.78 10.34
N GLN A 390 -9.28 -15.96 11.32
CA GLN A 390 -10.68 -15.77 11.71
C GLN A 390 -11.34 -14.57 11.02
N ILE A 391 -10.57 -13.74 10.33
CA ILE A 391 -11.05 -12.54 9.63
C ILE A 391 -11.01 -12.82 8.14
N HIS A 392 -12.18 -12.82 7.49
CA HIS A 392 -12.32 -13.08 6.07
C HIS A 392 -12.68 -11.81 5.30
N GLY A 393 -12.49 -11.81 3.98
CA GLY A 393 -12.89 -10.67 3.14
C GLY A 393 -14.35 -10.22 3.33
N SER A 394 -15.26 -11.16 3.61
CA SER A 394 -16.67 -10.88 3.92
C SER A 394 -16.90 -10.13 5.24
N ASP A 395 -15.90 -10.07 6.12
CA ASP A 395 -15.92 -9.26 7.35
C ASP A 395 -15.60 -7.78 7.08
N PHE A 396 -15.24 -7.42 5.84
CA PHE A 396 -14.97 -6.05 5.41
C PHE A 396 -16.14 -5.43 4.65
N GLU A 397 -16.12 -4.11 4.58
CA GLU A 397 -16.97 -3.29 3.73
C GLU A 397 -16.15 -2.17 3.10
N ALA A 398 -16.43 -1.85 1.83
CA ALA A 398 -15.84 -0.71 1.17
C ALA A 398 -16.49 0.59 1.66
N VAL A 399 -15.69 1.60 1.94
CA VAL A 399 -16.18 2.93 2.32
C VAL A 399 -16.12 3.87 1.12
N ASN A 400 -17.00 4.88 1.09
CA ASN A 400 -16.98 5.89 0.06
C ASN A 400 -15.84 6.89 0.30
N SER A 401 -14.71 6.70 -0.39
CA SER A 401 -13.51 7.54 -0.28
C SER A 401 -13.29 8.48 -1.46
N GLY A 402 -14.14 8.44 -2.49
CA GLY A 402 -14.02 9.26 -3.69
C GLY A 402 -14.63 8.61 -4.93
N ALA A 403 -14.63 9.34 -6.04
CA ALA A 403 -15.05 8.81 -7.32
C ALA A 403 -13.94 7.92 -7.93
N ILE A 404 -14.35 6.94 -8.73
CA ILE A 404 -13.45 6.15 -9.55
C ILE A 404 -13.03 7.02 -10.75
N SER A 405 -11.73 7.16 -10.94
CA SER A 405 -11.10 7.92 -12.03
C SER A 405 -10.36 6.97 -12.98
N THR A 406 -10.29 7.37 -14.25
CA THR A 406 -9.43 6.77 -15.28
C THR A 406 -8.49 7.81 -15.88
N ALA A 407 -8.30 8.95 -15.21
CA ALA A 407 -7.45 10.02 -15.73
C ALA A 407 -6.00 9.54 -15.85
N GLY A 408 -5.35 9.87 -16.98
CA GLY A 408 -3.95 9.53 -17.25
C GLY A 408 -3.67 8.07 -17.63
N LEU A 409 -4.68 7.17 -17.61
CA LEU A 409 -4.55 5.76 -18.01
C LEU A 409 -4.55 5.55 -19.54
#